data_AF-A0AAV6AS36-F1
#
_entry.id   AF-A0AAV6AS36-F1
#
_cell.length_a   1.000
_cell.length_b   1.000
_cell.length_c   1.000
_cell.angle_alpha   90.00
_cell.angle_beta   90.00
_cell.angle_gamma   90.00
#
_symmetry.space_group_name_H-M   'P 1'
#
loop_
_entity.id
_entity.type
_entity.pdbx_description
1 polymer ?
#
loop_
_entity_poly.entity_id
_entity_poly.type
_entity_poly.pdbx_seq_one_letter_code
_entity_poly.pdbx_strand_id
1 'polypeptide(L)'
;MEAVQRDITRREVIRGCKDVIEAYFEAKLRIGLLADAVRRQADIDRQAEAAAIAASRFAAIGTFLANGQNEAARGRYTELSKEIERLVAAAGAGSIEDLSGAYGAADGLFKGMNQDCVGSARLDFI
;
A
#
# COMPACT_ATOMS: atom_id res chain seq x y z
N MET A 1 24.97 15.34 -19.08
CA MET A 1 24.38 15.45 -17.73
C MET A 1 22.96 14.88 -17.67
N GLU A 2 22.14 15.00 -18.72
CA GLU A 2 20.78 14.41 -18.73
C GLU A 2 20.70 12.89 -18.53
N ALA A 3 21.54 12.09 -19.18
CA ALA A 3 21.47 10.62 -19.08
C ALA A 3 21.73 10.11 -17.64
N VAL A 4 22.73 10.70 -16.95
CA VAL A 4 23.05 10.36 -15.55
C VAL A 4 21.90 10.75 -14.62
N GLN A 5 21.25 11.88 -14.88
CA GLN A 5 20.13 12.36 -14.06
C GLN A 5 18.87 11.50 -14.25
N ARG A 6 18.59 11.06 -15.49
CA ARG A 6 17.51 10.09 -15.79
C ARG A 6 17.73 8.75 -15.09
N ASP A 7 18.96 8.22 -15.11
CA ASP A 7 19.30 6.96 -14.45
C ASP A 7 19.13 7.00 -12.93
N ILE A 8 19.46 8.14 -12.29
CA ILE A 8 19.27 8.34 -10.85
C ILE A 8 17.78 8.36 -10.51
N THR A 9 17.00 9.17 -11.23
CA THR A 9 15.54 9.27 -11.02
C THR A 9 14.85 7.92 -11.25
N ARG A 10 15.28 7.14 -12.23
CA ARG A 10 14.77 5.79 -12.49
C ARG A 10 15.03 4.83 -11.34
N ARG A 11 16.24 4.82 -10.80
CA ARG A 11 16.60 3.95 -9.65
C ARG A 11 15.81 4.33 -8.40
N GLU A 12 15.57 5.62 -8.18
CA GLU A 12 14.75 6.11 -7.06
C GLU A 12 13.29 5.70 -7.20
N VAL A 13 12.71 5.80 -8.40
CA VAL A 13 11.34 5.33 -8.68
C VAL A 13 11.21 3.82 -8.49
N ILE A 14 12.16 3.01 -9.01
CA ILE A 14 12.14 1.55 -8.82
C ILE A 14 12.24 1.18 -7.34
N ARG A 15 13.10 1.87 -6.58
CA ARG A 15 13.23 1.65 -5.13
C ARG A 15 11.92 2.00 -4.42
N GLY A 16 11.34 3.16 -4.69
CA GLY A 16 10.06 3.56 -4.09
C GLY A 16 8.92 2.59 -4.45
N CYS A 17 8.88 2.10 -5.69
CA CYS A 17 7.93 1.07 -6.11
C CYS A 17 8.07 -0.24 -5.35
N LYS A 18 9.31 -0.71 -5.11
CA LYS A 18 9.56 -1.86 -4.24
C LYS A 18 9.06 -1.59 -2.82
N ASP A 19 9.39 -0.42 -2.26
CA ASP A 19 9.06 -0.06 -0.88
C ASP A 19 7.55 0.05 -0.66
N VAL A 20 6.79 0.61 -1.61
CA VAL A 20 5.32 0.71 -1.51
C VAL A 20 4.64 -0.65 -1.65
N ILE A 21 5.19 -1.55 -2.49
CA ILE A 21 4.72 -2.93 -2.62
C ILE A 21 4.95 -3.70 -1.32
N GLU A 22 6.15 -3.60 -0.75
CA GLU A 22 6.47 -4.25 0.53
C GLU A 22 5.57 -3.71 1.66
N ALA A 23 5.36 -2.40 1.73
CA ALA A 23 4.47 -1.78 2.70
C ALA A 23 3.01 -2.25 2.55
N TYR A 24 2.53 -2.48 1.32
CA TYR A 24 1.18 -2.99 1.07
C TYR A 24 0.99 -4.38 1.67
N PHE A 25 1.92 -5.31 1.38
CA PHE A 25 1.83 -6.67 1.91
C PHE A 25 2.06 -6.73 3.42
N GLU A 26 2.91 -5.85 3.97
CA GLU A 26 3.05 -5.68 5.42
C GLU A 26 1.72 -5.25 6.04
N ALA A 27 1.03 -4.24 5.47
CA ALA A 27 -0.27 -3.80 5.96
C ALA A 27 -1.33 -4.91 5.90
N LYS A 28 -1.42 -5.67 4.79
CA LYS A 28 -2.32 -6.84 4.69
C LYS A 28 -2.06 -7.84 5.80
N LEU A 29 -0.79 -8.20 6.03
CA LEU A 29 -0.42 -9.13 7.10
C LEU A 29 -0.86 -8.61 8.47
N ARG A 30 -0.57 -7.35 8.80
CA ARG A 30 -0.92 -6.77 10.11
C ARG A 30 -2.42 -6.67 10.33
N ILE A 31 -3.19 -6.32 9.30
CA ILE A 31 -4.66 -6.32 9.36
C ILE A 31 -5.19 -7.73 9.64
N GLY A 32 -4.64 -8.75 8.97
CA GLY A 32 -5.01 -10.15 9.22
C GLY A 32 -4.71 -10.59 10.66
N LEU A 33 -3.52 -10.23 11.17
CA LEU A 33 -3.13 -10.49 12.56
C LEU A 33 -4.01 -9.76 13.58
N LEU A 34 -4.42 -8.53 13.28
CA LEU A 34 -5.37 -7.77 14.10
C LEU A 34 -6.75 -8.44 14.12
N ALA A 35 -7.26 -8.86 12.96
CA ALA A 35 -8.54 -9.57 12.89
C ALA A 35 -8.49 -10.89 13.69
N ASP A 36 -7.37 -11.61 13.64
CA ASP A 36 -7.13 -12.81 14.46
C ASP A 36 -7.04 -12.49 15.96
N ALA A 37 -6.33 -11.43 16.34
CA ALA A 37 -6.23 -10.96 17.73
C ALA A 37 -7.60 -10.61 18.32
N VAL A 38 -8.44 -9.91 17.54
CA VAL A 38 -9.82 -9.57 17.95
C VAL A 38 -10.66 -10.83 18.12
N ARG A 39 -10.59 -11.80 17.19
CA ARG A 39 -11.30 -13.08 17.32
C ARG A 39 -10.86 -13.88 18.56
N ARG A 40 -9.57 -13.88 18.87
CA ARG A 40 -8.98 -14.61 20.01
C ARG A 40 -9.05 -13.83 21.32
N GLN A 41 -9.45 -12.56 21.28
CA GLN A 41 -9.43 -11.64 22.43
C GLN A 41 -8.05 -11.56 23.09
N ALA A 42 -6.98 -11.52 22.30
CA ALA A 42 -5.60 -11.51 22.78
C ALA A 42 -4.72 -10.56 21.96
N ASP A 43 -3.85 -9.81 22.63
CA ASP A 43 -2.87 -8.87 22.03
C ASP A 43 -3.48 -7.79 21.09
N ILE A 44 -4.75 -7.43 21.28
CA ILE A 44 -5.48 -6.51 20.38
C ILE A 44 -4.75 -5.18 20.24
N ASP A 45 -4.40 -4.52 21.35
CA ASP A 45 -3.77 -3.19 21.32
C ASP A 45 -2.46 -3.19 20.54
N ARG A 46 -1.63 -4.21 20.77
CA ARG A 46 -0.34 -4.38 20.08
C ARG A 46 -0.54 -4.61 18.58
N GLN A 47 -1.51 -5.44 18.18
CA GLN A 47 -1.78 -5.68 16.76
C GLN A 47 -2.44 -4.46 16.10
N ALA A 48 -3.27 -3.71 16.83
CA ALA A 48 -3.92 -2.50 16.35
C ALA A 48 -2.88 -1.41 16.05
N GLU A 49 -1.94 -1.18 16.98
CA GLU A 49 -0.81 -0.28 16.78
C GLU A 49 0.04 -0.71 15.58
N ALA A 50 0.42 -1.98 15.50
CA ALA A 50 1.23 -2.49 14.39
C ALA A 50 0.54 -2.35 13.03
N ALA A 51 -0.78 -2.56 12.96
CA ALA A 51 -1.57 -2.37 11.75
C ALA A 51 -1.68 -0.89 11.37
N ALA A 52 -1.89 0.00 12.34
CA ALA A 52 -1.94 1.45 12.11
C ALA A 52 -0.60 2.00 11.61
N ILE A 53 0.53 1.55 12.18
CA ILE A 53 1.87 1.91 11.72
C ILE A 53 2.11 1.43 10.29
N ALA A 54 1.75 0.19 9.96
CA ALA A 54 1.91 -0.35 8.61
C ALA A 54 1.07 0.42 7.57
N ALA A 55 -0.18 0.73 7.91
CA ALA A 55 -1.06 1.56 7.06
C ALA A 55 -0.47 2.97 6.85
N SER A 56 0.02 3.59 7.92
CA SER A 56 0.64 4.92 7.86
C SER A 56 1.91 4.93 7.01
N ARG A 57 2.74 3.89 7.13
CA ARG A 57 3.94 3.72 6.30
C ARG A 57 3.59 3.58 4.82
N PHE A 58 2.59 2.76 4.50
CA PHE A 58 2.09 2.65 3.12
C PHE A 58 1.63 4.01 2.60
N ALA A 59 0.78 4.73 3.35
CA ALA A 59 0.24 6.03 2.93
C ALA A 59 1.34 7.07 2.70
N ALA A 60 2.39 7.09 3.54
CA ALA A 60 3.52 7.99 3.39
C ALA A 60 4.32 7.72 2.10
N ILE A 61 4.67 6.46 1.83
CA ILE A 61 5.41 6.08 0.62
C ILE A 61 4.53 6.32 -0.62
N GLY A 62 3.26 5.94 -0.55
CA GLY A 62 2.29 6.14 -1.62
C GLY A 62 2.12 7.61 -1.97
N THR A 63 2.03 8.49 -0.97
CA THR A 63 1.95 9.95 -1.16
C THR A 63 3.21 10.48 -1.85
N PHE A 64 4.39 10.04 -1.42
CA PHE A 64 5.66 10.44 -2.05
C PHE A 64 5.69 10.05 -3.54
N LEU A 65 5.33 8.80 -3.88
CA LEU A 65 5.29 8.32 -5.26
C LEU A 65 4.23 9.05 -6.09
N ALA A 66 3.05 9.30 -5.52
CA ALA A 66 1.94 9.94 -6.19
C ALA A 66 2.22 11.39 -6.63
N ASN A 67 3.20 12.06 -6.01
CA ASN A 67 3.64 13.38 -6.42
C ASN A 67 4.30 13.38 -7.81
N GLY A 68 4.96 12.28 -8.19
CA GLY A 68 5.60 12.10 -9.50
C GLY A 68 4.69 11.56 -10.60
N GLN A 69 3.41 11.35 -10.31
CA GLN A 69 2.46 10.68 -11.21
C GLN A 69 1.37 11.64 -11.72
N ASN A 70 0.67 11.23 -12.79
CA ASN A 70 -0.51 11.96 -13.27
C ASN A 70 -1.67 11.90 -12.27
N GLU A 71 -2.69 12.75 -12.46
CA GLU A 71 -3.80 12.91 -11.51
C GLU A 71 -4.59 11.61 -11.30
N ALA A 72 -4.82 10.83 -12.36
CA ALA A 72 -5.52 9.55 -12.27
C ALA A 72 -4.74 8.52 -11.44
N ALA A 73 -3.41 8.46 -11.62
CA ALA A 73 -2.54 7.62 -10.81
C ALA A 73 -2.51 8.09 -9.36
N ARG A 74 -2.34 9.40 -9.11
CA ARG A 74 -2.39 9.98 -7.76
C ARG A 74 -3.69 9.62 -7.02
N GLY A 75 -4.82 9.70 -7.71
CA GLY A 75 -6.12 9.26 -7.18
C GLY A 75 -6.09 7.82 -6.67
N ARG A 76 -5.53 6.89 -7.44
CA ARG A 76 -5.40 5.47 -7.03
C ARG A 76 -4.58 5.29 -5.75
N TYR A 77 -3.45 5.98 -5.60
CA TYR A 77 -2.62 5.88 -4.37
C TYR A 77 -3.39 6.39 -3.14
N THR A 78 -4.12 7.50 -3.29
CA THR A 78 -4.94 8.05 -2.21
C THR A 78 -6.10 7.12 -1.86
N GLU A 79 -6.81 6.59 -2.85
CA GLU A 79 -7.91 5.64 -2.63
C GLU A 79 -7.43 4.35 -1.96
N LEU A 80 -6.30 3.81 -2.40
CA LEU A 80 -5.71 2.62 -1.79
C LEU A 80 -5.31 2.85 -0.34
N SER A 81 -4.75 4.02 -0.02
CA SER A 81 -4.39 4.37 1.37
C SER A 81 -5.63 4.42 2.27
N LYS A 82 -6.70 5.07 1.81
CA LYS A 82 -7.98 5.12 2.53
C LYS A 82 -8.59 3.73 2.72
N GLU A 83 -8.48 2.88 1.71
CA GLU A 83 -9.02 1.52 1.79
C GLU A 83 -8.26 0.66 2.81
N ILE A 84 -6.93 0.82 2.92
CA ILE A 84 -6.12 0.16 3.94
C ILE A 84 -6.51 0.67 5.34
N GLU A 85 -6.66 1.98 5.53
CA GLU A 85 -7.14 2.56 6.80
C GLU A 85 -8.52 2.03 7.20
N ARG A 86 -9.45 1.94 6.22
CA ARG A 86 -10.78 1.36 6.41
C ARG A 86 -10.69 -0.10 6.88
N LEU A 87 -9.78 -0.89 6.30
CA LEU A 87 -9.57 -2.28 6.66
C LEU A 87 -8.95 -2.45 8.05
N VAL A 88 -8.03 -1.56 8.46
CA VAL A 88 -7.52 -1.52 9.84
C VAL A 88 -8.66 -1.26 10.82
N ALA A 89 -9.50 -0.26 10.56
CA ALA A 89 -10.64 0.06 11.41
C ALA A 89 -11.65 -1.09 11.48
N ALA A 90 -11.96 -1.72 10.34
CA ALA A 90 -12.87 -2.87 10.28
C ALA A 90 -12.32 -4.09 11.04
N ALA A 91 -11.03 -4.40 10.89
CA ALA A 91 -10.38 -5.48 11.63
C ALA A 91 -10.42 -5.22 13.14
N GLY A 92 -10.10 -4.00 13.58
CA GLY A 92 -10.15 -3.61 15.00
C GLY A 92 -11.57 -3.65 15.59
N ALA A 93 -12.59 -3.34 14.77
CA ALA A 93 -14.00 -3.44 15.16
C ALA A 93 -14.55 -4.87 15.12
N GLY A 94 -13.76 -5.86 14.65
CA GLY A 94 -14.21 -7.24 14.48
C GLY A 94 -15.26 -7.42 13.38
N SER A 95 -15.38 -6.48 12.44
CA SER A 95 -16.40 -6.50 11.38
C SER A 95 -15.96 -7.22 10.10
N ILE A 96 -14.78 -7.84 10.10
CA ILE A 96 -14.28 -8.64 8.99
C ILE A 96 -14.60 -10.13 9.23
N GLU A 97 -15.64 -10.62 8.56
CA GLU A 97 -16.01 -12.04 8.54
C GLU A 97 -15.17 -12.84 7.54
N ASP A 98 -14.96 -12.30 6.34
CA ASP A 98 -14.10 -12.86 5.30
C ASP A 98 -12.97 -11.88 4.95
N LEU A 99 -11.75 -12.21 5.36
CA LEU A 99 -10.55 -11.42 5.06
C LEU A 99 -10.28 -11.35 3.55
N SER A 100 -10.46 -12.46 2.82
CA SER A 100 -10.14 -12.50 1.39
C SER A 100 -11.10 -11.60 0.60
N GLY A 101 -12.39 -11.68 0.89
CA GLY A 101 -13.40 -10.79 0.31
C GLY A 101 -13.19 -9.33 0.70
N ALA A 102 -12.81 -9.06 1.95
CA ALA A 102 -12.55 -7.70 2.43
C ALA A 102 -11.40 -7.02 1.68
N TYR A 103 -10.36 -7.75 1.26
CA TYR A 103 -9.25 -7.18 0.50
C TYR A 103 -9.56 -6.91 -0.98
N GLY A 104 -10.66 -7.39 -1.53
CA GLY A 104 -10.92 -7.35 -2.98
C GLY A 104 -10.79 -5.95 -3.60
N ALA A 105 -11.33 -4.92 -2.94
CA ALA A 105 -11.21 -3.54 -3.39
C ALA A 105 -9.76 -3.04 -3.34
N ALA A 106 -9.07 -3.28 -2.21
CA ALA A 106 -7.66 -2.91 -2.04
C ALA A 106 -6.75 -3.61 -3.06
N ASP A 107 -6.98 -4.91 -3.33
CA ASP A 107 -6.21 -5.70 -4.29
C ASP A 107 -6.41 -5.19 -5.73
N GLY A 108 -7.62 -4.78 -6.07
CA GLY A 108 -7.92 -4.14 -7.36
C GLY A 108 -7.17 -2.83 -7.56
N LEU A 109 -7.18 -1.96 -6.55
CA LEU A 109 -6.43 -0.70 -6.55
C LEU A 109 -4.91 -0.93 -6.58
N PHE A 110 -4.43 -1.88 -5.78
CA PHE A 110 -3.01 -2.27 -5.76
C PHE A 110 -2.54 -2.80 -7.11
N LYS A 111 -3.36 -3.59 -7.82
CA LYS A 111 -3.04 -4.04 -9.17
C LYS A 111 -2.81 -2.86 -10.12
N GLY A 112 -3.65 -1.83 -10.07
CA GLY A 112 -3.47 -0.60 -10.86
C GLY A 112 -2.19 0.15 -10.49
N MET A 113 -1.95 0.35 -9.20
CA MET A 113 -0.71 0.95 -8.69
C MET A 113 0.55 0.17 -9.12
N ASN A 114 0.50 -1.16 -9.07
CA ASN A 114 1.62 -2.01 -9.46
C ASN A 114 1.89 -1.92 -10.97
N GLN A 115 0.84 -1.78 -11.78
CA GLN A 115 0.98 -1.50 -13.21
C GLN A 115 1.63 -0.14 -13.48
N ASP A 116 1.30 0.89 -12.69
CA ASP A 116 1.97 2.20 -12.77
C ASP A 116 3.48 2.05 -12.50
N CYS A 117 3.84 1.29 -11.47
CA CYS A 117 5.23 0.98 -11.14
C CYS A 117 5.98 0.21 -12.25
N VAL A 118 5.34 -0.79 -12.87
CA VAL A 118 5.93 -1.53 -14.00
C VAL A 118 6.03 -0.66 -15.26
N GLY A 119 5.04 0.20 -15.49
CA GLY A 119 5.02 1.14 -16.61
C GLY A 119 6.16 2.16 -16.51
N SER A 120 6.34 2.78 -15.34
CA SER A 120 7.47 3.68 -15.07
C SER A 120 8.84 3.00 -15.20
N ALA A 121 8.93 1.68 -14.99
CA ALA A 121 10.17 0.92 -15.20
C ALA A 121 10.45 0.56 -16.68
N ARG A 122 9.42 0.59 -17.54
CA ARG A 122 9.45 0.18 -18.97
C ARG A 122 9.59 1.32 -19.98
N LEU A 123 9.41 2.58 -19.58
CA LEU A 123 9.36 3.73 -20.50
C LEU A 123 10.67 4.09 -21.26
N ASP A 124 11.67 3.21 -21.33
CA ASP A 124 12.95 3.47 -22.04
C ASP A 124 13.32 2.39 -23.10
N PHE A 125 12.37 1.60 -23.61
CA PHE A 125 12.63 0.69 -24.75
C PHE A 125 12.34 1.29 -26.14
N ILE A 126 11.99 2.58 -26.21
CA ILE A 126 11.75 3.32 -27.47
C ILE A 126 12.47 4.66 -27.41
#